data_AF-K1X6L5-F1
#
_entry.id   AF-K1X6L5-F1
#
_cell.length_a   1.000
_cell.length_b   1.000
_cell.length_c   1.000
_cell.angle_alpha   90.00
_cell.angle_beta   90.00
_cell.angle_gamma   90.00
#
_symmetry.space_group_name_H-M   'P 1'
#
loop_
_entity.id
_entity.type
_entity.pdbx_description
1 polymer ?
#
loop_
_entity_poly.entity_id
_entity_poly.type
_entity_poly.pdbx_seq_one_letter_code
_entity_poly.pdbx_strand_id
1 'polypeptide(L)' 'MNLLVMVNIKRLIMKTYKIRVQEILSRIVKINAENDTQALNLVQKKYNSENIVLDYSDFQSVSFKHLINEKEDIKKKY' A
#
# COMPACT_ATOMS: atom_id res chain seq x y z
N MET A 1 -37.58 11.06 22.05
CA MET A 1 -36.43 11.67 21.36
C MET A 1 -36.56 11.39 19.87
N ASN A 2 -36.50 12.41 19.01
CA ASN A 2 -36.81 12.27 17.58
C ASN A 2 -35.61 11.66 16.81
N LEU A 3 -35.85 10.69 15.92
CA LEU A 3 -34.82 9.97 15.16
C LEU A 3 -34.00 10.93 14.27
N LEU A 4 -34.67 11.93 13.68
CA LEU A 4 -34.04 12.97 12.86
C LEU A 4 -33.02 13.80 13.66
N VAL A 5 -33.34 14.11 14.93
CA VAL A 5 -32.46 14.85 15.84
C VAL A 5 -31.24 14.01 16.21
N MET A 6 -31.43 12.71 16.46
CA MET A 6 -30.33 11.79 16.77
C MET A 6 -29.36 11.62 15.59
N VAL A 7 -29.85 11.54 14.36
CA VAL A 7 -29.02 11.45 13.15
C VAL A 7 -28.21 12.73 12.92
N ASN A 8 -28.83 13.90 13.11
CA ASN A 8 -28.14 15.18 12.96
C ASN A 8 -27.07 15.39 14.03
N ILE A 9 -27.33 15.01 15.29
CA ILE A 9 -26.34 15.07 16.37
C ILE A 9 -25.16 14.13 16.08
N LYS A 10 -25.42 12.89 15.63
CA LYS A 10 -24.36 11.96 15.23
C LYS A 10 -23.47 12.56 14.14
N ARG A 11 -24.06 13.20 13.13
CA ARG A 11 -23.33 13.89 12.06
C ARG A 11 -22.44 15.03 12.57
N LEU A 12 -22.90 15.82 13.54
CA LEU A 12 -22.14 16.92 14.13
C LEU A 12 -20.97 16.46 15.01
N ILE A 13 -21.01 15.24 15.54
CA ILE A 13 -19.95 14.66 16.39
C ILE A 13 -18.90 13.90 15.56
N MET A 14 -19.22 13.49 14.33
CA MET A 14 -18.29 12.75 13.47
C MET A 14 -16.99 13.53 13.24
N LYS A 15 -15.86 12.87 13.50
CA LYS A 15 -14.51 13.40 13.24
C LYS A 15 -13.96 12.74 11.99
N THR A 16 -13.19 13.51 11.20
CA THR A 16 -12.45 12.98 10.05
C THR A 16 -11.11 12.46 10.52
N TYR A 17 -10.79 11.22 10.16
CA TYR A 17 -9.51 10.57 10.48
C TYR A 17 -8.73 10.31 9.19
N LYS A 18 -7.43 10.58 9.21
CA LYS A 18 -6.52 10.19 8.14
C LYS A 18 -5.86 8.87 8.51
N ILE A 19 -6.14 7.83 7.74
CA ILE A 19 -5.57 6.49 7.92
C ILE A 19 -4.79 6.13 6.66
N ARG A 20 -3.52 5.76 6.80
CA ARG A 20 -2.78 5.10 5.72
C ARG A 20 -3.16 3.63 5.71
N VAL A 21 -3.58 3.16 4.55
CA VAL A 21 -3.67 1.74 4.21
C VAL A 21 -2.53 1.45 3.24
N GLN A 22 -1.72 0.43 3.52
CA GLN A 22 -0.60 0.05 2.67
C GLN A 22 -0.55 -1.46 2.53
N GLU A 23 -0.41 -1.92 1.29
CA GLU A 23 -0.25 -3.33 0.93
C GLU A 23 1.18 -3.60 0.47
N ILE A 24 1.63 -4.83 0.69
CA ILE A 24 2.89 -5.38 0.15
C ILE A 24 2.51 -6.58 -0.72
N LEU A 25 2.93 -6.54 -1.99
CA LEU A 25 2.79 -7.63 -2.95
C LEU A 25 4.16 -8.27 -3.20
N SER A 26 4.21 -9.60 -3.27
CA SER A 26 5.46 -10.35 -3.41
C SER A 26 5.25 -11.64 -4.20
N ARG A 27 6.10 -11.85 -5.22
CA ARG A 27 6.12 -13.04 -6.07
C ARG A 27 7.55 -13.53 -6.24
N ILE A 28 7.76 -14.84 -6.13
CA ILE A 28 9.03 -15.48 -6.49
C ILE A 28 9.07 -15.69 -8.01
N VAL A 29 10.05 -15.10 -8.68
CA VAL A 29 10.22 -15.20 -10.14
C VAL A 29 11.45 -16.05 -10.45
N LYS A 30 11.27 -17.05 -11.32
CA LYS A 30 12.38 -17.87 -11.85
C LYS A 30 12.82 -17.28 -13.19
N ILE A 31 14.11 -17.05 -13.36
CA ILE A 31 14.71 -16.53 -14.60
C ILE A 31 16.06 -17.20 -14.86
N ASN A 32 16.38 -17.40 -16.13
CA ASN A 32 17.70 -17.87 -16.53
C ASN A 32 18.62 -16.66 -16.74
N ALA A 33 19.80 -16.71 -16.14
CA ALA A 33 20.84 -15.69 -16.25
C ALA A 33 22.22 -16.32 -16.01
N GLU A 34 23.25 -15.67 -16.50
CA GLU A 34 24.66 -16.07 -16.38
C GLU A 34 25.23 -15.79 -14.99
N ASN A 35 24.69 -14.80 -14.28
CA ASN A 35 25.11 -14.40 -12.94
C ASN A 35 24.00 -13.64 -12.21
N ASP A 36 24.18 -13.45 -10.90
CA ASP A 36 23.19 -12.82 -10.02
C ASP A 36 22.84 -11.38 -10.43
N THR A 37 23.84 -10.59 -10.84
CA THR A 37 23.64 -9.21 -11.31
C THR A 37 22.77 -9.18 -12.57
N GLN A 38 23.04 -10.07 -13.53
CA GLN A 38 22.24 -10.18 -14.74
C GLN A 38 20.81 -10.65 -14.43
N ALA A 39 20.64 -11.61 -13.51
CA ALA A 39 19.32 -12.09 -13.07
C ALA A 39 18.46 -10.94 -12.53
N LEU A 40 19.03 -10.12 -11.64
CA LEU A 40 18.34 -8.98 -11.04
C LEU A 40 17.96 -7.93 -12.11
N ASN A 41 18.91 -7.57 -12.98
CA ASN A 41 18.67 -6.60 -14.06
C ASN A 41 17.56 -7.07 -15.02
N LEU A 42 17.52 -8.36 -15.34
CA LEU A 42 16.48 -8.92 -16.21
C LEU A 42 15.10 -8.88 -15.56
N VAL A 43 14.98 -9.23 -14.27
CA VAL A 43 13.71 -9.15 -13.53
C VAL A 43 13.24 -7.70 -13.45
N GLN A 44 14.14 -6.76 -13.11
CA GLN A 44 13.80 -5.34 -13.03
C GLN A 44 13.34 -4.79 -14.39
N LYS A 45 14.03 -5.16 -15.48
CA LYS A 45 13.62 -4.76 -16.83
C LYS A 45 12.24 -5.30 -17.18
N LYS A 46 11.97 -6.58 -16.88
CA LYS A 46 10.66 -7.21 -17.12
C LYS A 46 9.54 -6.57 -16.30
N TYR A 47 9.80 -6.19 -15.05
CA TYR A 47 8.84 -5.48 -14.21
C TYR A 47 8.55 -4.08 -14.78
N ASN A 48 9.59 -3.31 -15.09
CA ASN A 48 9.46 -1.96 -15.65
C ASN A 48 8.80 -1.92 -17.02
N SER A 49 8.90 -3.01 -17.79
CA SER A 49 8.25 -3.17 -19.09
C SER A 49 6.91 -3.89 -19.01
N GLU A 50 6.32 -4.03 -17.80
CA GLU A 50 5.01 -4.66 -17.56
C GLU A 50 4.90 -6.14 -18.00
N ASN A 51 6.03 -6.83 -18.21
CA ASN A 51 6.06 -8.27 -18.46
C ASN A 51 5.93 -9.09 -17.16
N ILE A 52 6.14 -8.45 -16.01
CA ILE A 52 5.81 -8.98 -14.68
C ILE A 52 4.89 -7.95 -14.04
N VAL A 53 3.61 -8.31 -13.88
CA VAL A 53 2.62 -7.52 -13.15
C VAL A 53 2.22 -8.30 -11.92
N LEU A 54 2.36 -7.66 -10.75
CA LEU A 54 1.88 -8.17 -9.48
C LEU A 54 0.41 -7.79 -9.32
N ASP A 55 -0.39 -8.71 -8.79
CA ASP A 55 -1.81 -8.48 -8.52
C ASP A 55 -2.23 -9.02 -7.15
N TYR A 56 -3.54 -9.11 -6.92
CA TYR A 56 -4.11 -9.55 -5.65
C TYR A 56 -3.69 -10.97 -5.26
N SER A 57 -3.31 -11.82 -6.22
CA SER A 57 -2.82 -13.18 -5.93
C SER A 57 -1.43 -13.19 -5.29
N ASP A 58 -0.67 -12.11 -5.45
CA ASP A 58 0.66 -11.92 -4.85
C ASP A 58 0.61 -11.19 -3.50
N PHE A 59 -0.59 -11.04 -2.92
CA PHE A 59 -0.76 -10.34 -1.66
C PHE A 59 0.04 -11.01 -0.53
N GLN A 60 0.89 -10.21 0.13
CA GLN A 60 1.68 -10.68 1.26
C GLN A 60 1.16 -10.15 2.59
N SER A 61 0.92 -8.84 2.71
CA SER A 61 0.38 -8.25 3.95
C SER A 61 -0.23 -6.86 3.73
N VAL A 62 -1.05 -6.44 4.70
CA VAL A 62 -1.66 -5.10 4.77
C VAL A 62 -1.37 -4.46 6.12
N SER A 63 -1.20 -3.15 6.14
CA SER A 63 -1.02 -2.38 7.37
C SER A 63 -1.90 -1.13 7.39
N PHE A 64 -2.32 -0.74 8.60
CA PHE A 64 -3.19 0.41 8.86
C PHE A 64 -2.51 1.33 9.89
N LYS A 65 -2.34 2.61 9.55
CA LYS A 65 -1.67 3.57 10.43
C LYS A 65 -2.45 4.88 10.50
N HIS A 66 -2.74 5.35 11.71
CA HIS A 66 -3.24 6.71 11.92
C HIS A 66 -2.16 7.73 11.54
N LEU A 67 -2.56 8.72 10.74
CA LEU A 67 -1.70 9.84 10.38
C LEU A 67 -2.01 10.98 11.36
N ILE A 68 -1.22 11.04 12.43
CA ILE A 68 -1.41 12.01 13.53
C ILE A 68 -0.80 13.37 13.13
N ASN A 69 0.22 13.41 12.26
CA ASN A 69 0.84 14.62 11.71
C ASN A 69 1.42 14.36 10.30
N GLU A 70 1.20 15.28 9.36
CA GLU A 70 1.61 15.12 7.94
C GLU A 70 3.13 15.09 7.70
N LYS A 71 3.94 15.59 8.66
CA LYS A 71 5.38 15.82 8.47
C LYS A 71 6.30 14.66 8.89
N GLU A 72 5.81 13.66 9.62
CA GLU A 72 6.69 12.59 10.14
C GLU A 72 6.90 11.42 9.17
N ASP A 73 6.04 11.26 8.16
CA ASP A 73 6.11 10.10 7.26
C ASP A 73 6.97 10.31 6.00
N ILE A 74 7.39 11.55 5.69
CA ILE A 74 8.30 11.82 4.56
C ILE A 74 9.75 11.46 4.93
N LYS A 75 10.11 11.50 6.23
CA LYS A 75 11.49 11.29 6.70
C LYS A 75 11.96 9.82 6.72
N LYS A 76 11.09 8.84 6.46
CA LYS A 76 11.47 7.41 6.39
C LYS A 76 11.62 6.86 4.96
N LYS A 77 11.70 7.72 3.95
CA LYS A 77 11.85 7.34 2.54
C LYS A 77 13.29 7.45 1.98
N TYR A 78 14.30 7.58 2.85
CA TYR A 78 15.72 7.60 2.46
C TYR A 78 16.52 6.59 3.26
#